data_AF-A0A7X6UMH8-F1
#
_entry.id   AF-A0A7X6UMH8-F1
#
_cell.length_a   1.000
_cell.length_b   1.000
_cell.length_c   1.000
_cell.angle_alpha   90.00
_cell.angle_beta   90.00
_cell.angle_gamma   90.00
#
_symmetry.space_group_name_H-M   'P 1'
#
loop_
_entity.id
_entity.type
_entity.pdbx_description
1 polymer ?
#
loop_
_entity_poly.entity_id
_entity_poly.type
_entity_poly.pdbx_seq_one_letter_code
_entity_poly.pdbx_strand_id
1 'polypeptide(L)'
;MAALANTPMNELQAVLCRYDHEIDEPDAIRFMAKVREKGLIDDGEWKNVLQGLDNAMVFLKEGVPKDKSGALIIDADPRNADWTRIVRAQRLAGYRMPHWASLWLWRMGYNREKGSWWKQIGTIAQEMELPRFE
;
A
#
# COMPACT_ATOMS: atom_id res chain seq x y z
N MET A 1 -10.02 -29.29 -9.38
CA MET A 1 -10.02 -27.82 -9.21
C MET A 1 -8.65 -27.45 -8.67
N ALA A 2 -7.82 -26.75 -9.46
CA ALA A 2 -6.53 -26.30 -8.97
C ALA A 2 -6.77 -25.33 -7.81
N ALA A 3 -6.17 -25.58 -6.64
CA ALA A 3 -6.09 -24.58 -5.59
C ALA A 3 -5.44 -23.35 -6.23
N LEU A 4 -6.17 -22.23 -6.32
CA LEU A 4 -5.56 -20.95 -6.65
C LEU A 4 -4.38 -20.79 -5.70
N ALA A 5 -3.16 -20.75 -6.23
CA ALA A 5 -1.98 -20.58 -5.40
C ALA A 5 -2.22 -19.37 -4.48
N ASN A 6 -1.97 -19.51 -3.17
CA ASN A 6 -1.99 -18.41 -2.21
C ASN A 6 -0.84 -17.47 -2.54
N THR A 7 -1.03 -16.65 -3.57
CA THR A 7 -0.10 -15.58 -3.94
C THR A 7 -0.49 -14.32 -3.16
N PRO A 8 0.48 -13.46 -2.83
CA PRO A 8 0.18 -12.18 -2.17
C PRO A 8 -0.83 -11.33 -2.95
N MET A 9 -0.81 -11.40 -4.28
CA MET A 9 -1.81 -10.74 -5.12
C MET A 9 -3.22 -11.28 -4.87
N ASN A 10 -3.39 -12.60 -4.89
CA ASN A 10 -4.69 -13.24 -4.68
C ASN A 10 -5.25 -12.93 -3.28
N GLU A 11 -4.39 -12.85 -2.27
CA GLU A 11 -4.79 -12.50 -0.90
C GLU A 11 -5.28 -11.05 -0.80
N LEU A 12 -4.57 -10.09 -1.41
CA LEU A 12 -5.04 -8.72 -1.50
C LEU A 12 -6.36 -8.61 -2.29
N GLN A 13 -6.44 -9.28 -3.45
CA GLN A 13 -7.67 -9.31 -4.25
C GLN A 13 -8.84 -9.93 -3.50
N ALA A 14 -8.62 -10.98 -2.70
CA ALA A 14 -9.67 -11.59 -1.88
C ALA A 14 -10.20 -10.63 -0.80
N VAL A 15 -9.36 -9.74 -0.25
CA VAL A 15 -9.83 -8.66 0.62
C VAL A 15 -10.72 -7.71 -0.17
N LEU A 16 -10.25 -7.26 -1.33
CA LEU A 16 -10.89 -6.23 -2.14
C LEU A 16 -12.22 -6.69 -2.74
N CYS A 17 -12.32 -7.93 -3.22
CA CYS A 17 -13.56 -8.50 -3.78
C CYS A 17 -14.73 -8.56 -2.78
N ARG A 18 -14.48 -8.39 -1.48
CA ARG A 18 -15.54 -8.25 -0.47
C ARG A 18 -16.24 -6.89 -0.52
N TYR A 19 -15.65 -5.94 -1.25
CA TYR A 19 -16.09 -4.56 -1.34
C TYR A 19 -16.34 -4.20 -2.80
N ASP A 20 -17.51 -3.64 -3.09
CA ASP A 20 -17.86 -3.10 -4.40
C ASP A 20 -17.25 -1.69 -4.53
N HIS A 21 -15.92 -1.60 -4.47
CA HIS A 21 -15.16 -0.37 -4.59
C HIS A 21 -13.99 -0.58 -5.55
N GLU A 22 -13.88 0.32 -6.53
CA GLU A 22 -12.65 0.50 -7.29
C GLU A 22 -11.61 1.18 -6.39
N ILE A 23 -10.38 0.67 -6.41
CA ILE A 23 -9.27 1.31 -5.71
C ILE A 23 -8.68 2.35 -6.65
N ASP A 24 -8.56 3.58 -6.18
CA ASP A 24 -8.02 4.69 -6.98
C ASP A 24 -6.53 4.49 -7.35
N GLU A 25 -5.80 3.66 -6.59
CA GLU A 25 -4.40 3.31 -6.83
C GLU A 25 -4.20 1.78 -7.01
N PRO A 26 -4.59 1.18 -8.15
CA PRO A 26 -4.42 -0.26 -8.38
C PRO A 26 -2.95 -0.69 -8.35
N ASP A 27 -2.03 0.20 -8.75
CA ASP A 27 -0.58 -0.05 -8.69
C ASP A 27 -0.07 -0.22 -7.26
N ALA A 28 -0.73 0.36 -6.26
CA ALA A 28 -0.36 0.18 -4.86
C ALA A 28 -0.54 -1.28 -4.42
N ILE A 29 -1.60 -1.93 -4.89
CA ILE A 29 -1.89 -3.35 -4.62
C ILE A 29 -0.82 -4.23 -5.28
N ARG A 30 -0.52 -3.97 -6.55
CA ARG A 30 0.51 -4.73 -7.29
C ARG A 30 1.88 -4.57 -6.65
N PHE A 31 2.22 -3.35 -6.24
CA PHE A 31 3.50 -3.07 -5.58
C PHE A 31 3.62 -3.80 -4.23
N MET A 32 2.59 -3.73 -3.38
CA MET A 32 2.60 -4.41 -2.09
C MET A 32 2.66 -5.94 -2.23
N ALA A 33 1.95 -6.52 -3.20
CA ALA A 33 2.08 -7.93 -3.54
C ALA A 33 3.52 -8.29 -3.90
N LYS A 34 4.17 -7.48 -4.76
CA LYS A 34 5.56 -7.72 -5.18
C LYS A 34 6.56 -7.63 -4.04
N VAL A 35 6.38 -6.67 -3.14
CA VAL A 35 7.21 -6.53 -1.93
C VAL A 35 7.11 -7.77 -1.05
N ARG A 36 5.89 -8.30 -0.85
CA ARG A 36 5.68 -9.54 -0.10
C ARG A 36 6.26 -10.76 -0.80
N GLU A 37 6.09 -10.90 -2.11
CA GLU A 37 6.69 -11.99 -2.90
C GLU A 37 8.22 -12.04 -2.76
N LYS A 38 8.87 -10.89 -2.59
CA LYS A 38 10.32 -10.77 -2.40
C LYS A 38 10.77 -11.01 -0.96
N GLY A 39 9.85 -11.36 -0.04
CA GLY A 39 10.16 -11.71 1.35
C GLY A 39 10.50 -10.54 2.26
N LEU A 40 10.21 -9.30 1.84
CA LEU A 40 10.52 -8.08 2.61
C LEU A 40 9.52 -7.75 3.73
N ILE A 41 8.36 -8.41 3.67
CA ILE A 41 7.28 -8.31 4.64
C ILE A 41 7.07 -9.74 5.16
N ASP A 42 7.24 -9.94 6.47
CA ASP A 42 7.01 -11.25 7.09
C ASP A 42 5.51 -11.58 7.22
N ASP A 43 5.18 -12.79 7.67
CA ASP A 43 3.79 -13.26 7.75
C ASP A 43 2.94 -12.44 8.73
N GLY A 44 3.54 -11.98 9.83
CA GLY A 44 2.86 -11.17 10.84
C GLY A 44 2.58 -9.76 10.33
N GLU A 45 3.57 -9.15 9.68
CA GLU A 45 3.41 -7.86 9.00
C GLU A 45 2.40 -7.94 7.86
N TRP A 46 2.43 -9.01 7.08
CA TRP A 46 1.51 -9.21 5.98
C TRP A 46 0.06 -9.34 6.46
N LYS A 47 -0.17 -10.09 7.54
CA LYS A 47 -1.47 -10.15 8.19
C LYS A 47 -1.96 -8.77 8.62
N ASN A 48 -1.07 -7.92 9.13
CA ASN A 48 -1.42 -6.54 9.50
C ASN A 48 -1.78 -5.67 8.29
N VAL A 49 -1.09 -5.86 7.15
CA VAL A 49 -1.43 -5.19 5.88
C VAL A 49 -2.83 -5.61 5.42
N LEU A 50 -3.12 -6.91 5.40
CA LEU A 50 -4.44 -7.43 4.99
C LEU A 50 -5.56 -6.92 5.91
N GLN A 51 -5.37 -6.98 7.23
CA GLN A 51 -6.34 -6.47 8.19
C GLN A 51 -6.53 -4.96 8.07
N GLY A 52 -5.44 -4.22 7.85
CA GLY A 52 -5.47 -2.78 7.68
C GLY A 52 -6.22 -2.36 6.42
N LEU A 53 -6.00 -3.07 5.32
CA LEU A 53 -6.76 -2.90 4.09
C LEU A 53 -8.24 -3.18 4.34
N ASP A 54 -8.57 -4.30 5.01
CA ASP A 54 -9.96 -4.66 5.34
C ASP A 54 -10.65 -3.56 6.15
N ASN A 55 -10.00 -3.08 7.21
CA ASN A 55 -10.53 -2.00 8.04
C ASN A 55 -10.72 -0.69 7.26
N ALA A 56 -9.78 -0.37 6.36
CA ALA A 56 -9.90 0.81 5.51
C ALA A 56 -11.10 0.69 4.56
N MET A 57 -11.30 -0.47 3.94
CA MET A 57 -12.43 -0.70 3.04
C MET A 57 -13.78 -0.67 3.78
N VAL A 58 -13.87 -1.24 4.97
CA VAL A 58 -15.05 -1.11 5.85
C VAL A 58 -15.33 0.37 6.14
N PHE A 59 -14.30 1.12 6.56
CA PHE A 59 -14.43 2.54 6.86
C PHE A 59 -14.89 3.36 5.65
N LEU A 60 -14.32 3.12 4.46
CA LEU A 60 -14.74 3.80 3.23
C LEU A 60 -16.19 3.48 2.84
N LYS A 61 -16.64 2.24 3.08
CA LYS A 61 -18.00 1.80 2.80
C LYS A 61 -19.03 2.40 3.77
N GLU A 62 -18.70 2.47 5.05
CA GLU A 62 -19.67 2.75 6.13
C GLU A 62 -19.55 4.16 6.72
N GLY A 63 -18.34 4.74 6.73
CA GLY A 63 -17.99 5.89 7.56
C GLY A 63 -17.75 7.19 6.81
N VAL A 64 -17.64 7.17 5.49
CA VAL A 64 -17.32 8.37 4.69
C VAL A 64 -18.55 8.86 3.93
N PRO A 65 -19.06 10.07 4.24
CA PRO A 65 -20.15 10.68 3.49
C PRO A 65 -19.78 10.79 2.01
N LYS A 66 -20.71 10.46 1.13
CA LYS A 66 -20.55 10.70 -0.31
C LYS A 66 -21.23 12.00 -0.70
N ASP A 67 -20.66 12.72 -1.66
CA ASP A 67 -21.29 13.89 -2.25
C ASP A 67 -22.40 13.48 -3.22
N LYS A 68 -23.03 14.46 -3.87
CA LYS A 68 -24.13 14.22 -4.83
C LYS A 68 -23.71 13.43 -6.08
N SER A 69 -22.42 13.35 -6.37
CA SER A 69 -21.85 12.58 -7.48
C SER A 69 -21.45 11.16 -7.07
N GLY A 70 -21.56 10.82 -5.78
CA GLY A 70 -21.11 9.53 -5.24
C GLY A 70 -19.62 9.52 -4.88
N ALA A 71 -18.92 10.65 -5.00
CA ALA A 71 -17.53 10.78 -4.60
C ALA A 71 -17.41 10.88 -3.07
N LEU A 72 -16.36 10.29 -2.52
CA LEU A 72 -16.11 10.30 -1.08
C LEU A 72 -15.72 11.72 -0.61
N ILE A 73 -16.43 12.25 0.38
CA ILE A 73 -16.09 13.52 1.04
C ILE A 73 -15.06 13.22 2.12
N ILE A 74 -13.78 13.28 1.74
CA ILE A 74 -12.65 13.08 2.63
C ILE A 74 -12.11 14.45 3.04
N ASP A 75 -12.19 14.78 4.32
CA ASP A 75 -11.54 15.96 4.90
C ASP A 75 -10.03 15.68 5.05
N ALA A 76 -9.31 15.76 3.94
CA ALA A 76 -7.87 15.57 3.93
C ALA A 76 -7.19 16.84 4.45
N ASP A 77 -6.88 16.90 5.75
CA ASP A 77 -6.06 17.99 6.30
C ASP A 77 -4.72 18.02 5.54
N PRO A 78 -4.40 19.10 4.80
CA PRO A 78 -3.15 19.18 4.04
C PRO A 78 -1.91 19.21 4.94
N ARG A 79 -2.08 19.38 6.26
CA ARG A 79 -1.00 19.30 7.26
C ARG A 79 -0.86 17.89 7.84
N ASN A 80 -1.69 16.94 7.42
CA ASN A 80 -1.65 15.59 7.95
C ASN A 80 -0.25 14.99 7.74
N ALA A 81 0.34 14.42 8.79
CA ALA A 81 1.70 13.88 8.77
C ALA A 81 1.91 12.78 7.70
N ASP A 82 0.83 12.23 7.16
CA ASP A 82 0.83 11.17 6.15
C ASP A 82 1.54 11.56 4.85
N TRP A 83 1.37 12.77 4.33
CA TRP A 83 2.12 13.18 3.12
C TRP A 83 3.63 13.24 3.39
N THR A 84 4.03 13.68 4.59
CA THR A 84 5.45 13.67 5.00
C THR A 84 5.98 12.25 5.10
N ARG A 85 5.18 11.30 5.60
CA ARG A 85 5.54 9.88 5.68
C ARG A 85 5.72 9.27 4.29
N ILE A 86 4.81 9.56 3.36
CA ILE A 86 4.90 9.11 1.96
C ILE A 86 6.19 9.63 1.32
N VAL A 87 6.41 10.95 1.37
CA VAL A 87 7.60 11.60 0.81
C VAL A 87 8.88 11.00 1.39
N ARG A 88 8.92 10.74 2.71
CA ARG A 88 10.08 10.12 3.35
C ARG A 88 10.30 8.68 2.90
N ALA A 89 9.25 7.87 2.79
CA ALA A 89 9.36 6.50 2.28
C ALA A 89 9.89 6.47 0.85
N GLN A 90 9.34 7.32 -0.03
CA GLN A 90 9.79 7.47 -1.41
C GLN A 90 11.23 7.95 -1.50
N ARG A 91 11.65 8.90 -0.67
CA ARG A 91 13.05 9.36 -0.59
C ARG A 91 14.00 8.25 -0.13
N LEU A 92 13.61 7.45 0.86
CA LEU A 92 14.44 6.34 1.35
C LEU A 92 14.56 5.22 0.31
N ALA A 93 13.50 4.94 -0.43
CA ALA A 93 13.51 3.98 -1.54
C ALA A 93 14.22 4.53 -2.80
N GLY A 94 14.24 5.85 -2.98
CA GLY A 94 14.79 6.52 -4.17
C GLY A 94 13.87 6.52 -5.39
N TYR A 95 12.57 6.23 -5.21
CA TYR A 95 11.58 6.10 -6.27
C TYR A 95 10.21 6.65 -5.83
N ARG A 96 9.42 7.17 -6.78
CA ARG A 96 8.04 7.61 -6.61
C ARG A 96 7.13 6.39 -6.58
N MET A 97 6.92 5.85 -5.39
CA MET A 97 6.04 4.70 -5.12
C MET A 97 4.57 5.14 -4.96
N PRO A 98 3.58 4.28 -5.25
CA PRO A 98 2.18 4.55 -4.94
C PRO A 98 1.99 5.01 -3.49
N HIS A 99 1.10 5.97 -3.25
CA HIS A 99 1.02 6.64 -1.96
C HIS A 99 0.56 5.70 -0.85
N TRP A 100 -0.46 4.88 -1.13
CA TRP A 100 -0.97 3.92 -0.16
C TRP A 100 0.10 2.90 0.23
N ALA A 101 0.84 2.38 -0.75
CA ALA A 101 1.95 1.47 -0.49
C ALA A 101 3.06 2.16 0.33
N SER A 102 3.37 3.42 0.01
CA SER A 102 4.36 4.22 0.74
C SER A 102 4.00 4.38 2.22
N LEU A 103 2.72 4.60 2.55
CA LEU A 103 2.24 4.69 3.93
C LEU A 103 2.42 3.38 4.69
N TRP A 104 2.04 2.25 4.08
CA TRP A 104 2.21 0.94 4.71
C TRP A 104 3.68 0.59 4.91
N LEU A 105 4.50 0.80 3.90
CA LEU A 105 5.94 0.57 3.98
C LEU A 105 6.61 1.47 5.01
N TRP A 106 6.17 2.72 5.14
CA TRP A 106 6.62 3.59 6.23
C TRP A 106 6.23 3.02 7.60
N ARG A 107 4.98 2.60 7.77
CA ARG A 107 4.48 2.06 9.05
C ARG A 107 5.28 0.84 9.52
N MET A 108 5.70 -0.02 8.59
CA MET A 108 6.51 -1.22 8.89
C MET A 108 8.01 -0.91 9.00
N GLY A 109 8.53 -0.10 8.07
CA GLY A 109 9.95 0.12 7.84
C GLY A 109 10.56 1.35 8.49
N TYR A 110 9.78 2.16 9.22
CA TYR A 110 10.26 3.42 9.80
C TYR A 110 11.54 3.27 10.63
N ASN A 111 11.63 2.20 11.43
CA ASN A 111 12.77 1.92 12.30
C ASN A 111 13.73 0.87 11.73
N ARG A 112 13.44 0.29 10.56
CA ARG A 112 14.29 -0.75 9.95
C ARG A 112 15.55 -0.10 9.40
N GLU A 113 16.69 -0.76 9.65
CA GLU A 113 18.06 -0.26 9.44
C GLU A 113 18.19 0.74 8.30
N LYS A 114 18.78 1.90 8.58
CA LYS A 114 19.02 2.97 7.61
C LYS A 114 19.88 2.46 6.44
N GLY A 115 19.22 1.93 5.41
CA GLY A 115 19.81 1.69 4.10
C GLY A 115 19.46 0.34 3.47
N SER A 116 19.49 -0.78 4.19
CA SER A 116 19.38 -2.11 3.57
C SER A 116 17.95 -2.44 3.10
N TRP A 117 16.97 -2.31 3.99
CA TRP A 117 15.57 -2.61 3.68
C TRP A 117 15.00 -1.67 2.61
N TRP A 118 15.20 -0.36 2.78
CA TRP A 118 14.72 0.65 1.82
C TRP A 118 15.38 0.56 0.45
N LYS A 119 16.66 0.16 0.36
CA LYS A 119 17.29 -0.13 -0.94
C LYS A 119 16.63 -1.30 -1.65
N GLN A 120 16.26 -2.36 -0.93
CA GLN A 120 15.57 -3.50 -1.53
C GLN A 120 14.17 -3.12 -2.03
N ILE A 121 13.45 -2.29 -1.28
CA ILE A 121 12.19 -1.68 -1.76
C ILE A 121 12.43 -0.86 -3.04
N GLY A 122 13.50 -0.06 -3.07
CA GLY A 122 13.91 0.70 -4.26
C GLY A 122 14.24 -0.19 -5.46
N THR A 123 14.90 -1.33 -5.26
CA THR A 123 15.13 -2.31 -6.33
C THR A 123 13.82 -2.84 -6.89
N ILE A 124 12.82 -3.12 -6.05
CA ILE A 124 11.50 -3.57 -6.52
C ILE A 124 10.80 -2.46 -7.29
N ALA A 125 10.87 -1.21 -6.82
CA ALA A 125 10.32 -0.05 -7.53
C ALA A 125 10.97 0.11 -8.92
N GLN A 126 12.27 -0.11 -9.01
CA GLN A 126 13.00 -0.11 -10.28
C GLN A 126 12.56 -1.26 -11.20
N GLU A 127 12.43 -2.48 -10.68
CA GLU A 127 11.95 -3.65 -11.43
C GLU A 127 10.52 -3.43 -11.97
N MET A 128 9.73 -2.61 -11.28
CA MET A 128 8.38 -2.20 -11.69
C MET A 128 8.35 -0.90 -12.50
N GLU A 129 9.52 -0.40 -12.93
CA GLU A 129 9.68 0.78 -13.78
C GLU A 129 9.09 2.07 -13.19
N LEU A 130 9.04 2.16 -11.85
CA LEU A 130 8.54 3.35 -11.18
C LEU A 130 9.50 4.54 -11.37
N PRO A 131 8.99 5.78 -11.44
CA PRO A 131 9.84 6.96 -11.62
C PRO A 131 10.82 7.16 -10.46
N ARG A 132 11.98 7.76 -10.72
CA ARG A 132 12.93 8.17 -9.67
C ARG A 132 12.34 9.25 -8.77
N PHE A 133 12.71 9.21 -7.50
CA PHE A 133 12.43 10.29 -6.56
C PHE A 133 13.48 11.38 -6.75
N GLU A 134 13.05 12.58 -7.13
CA GLU A 134 13.91 13.75 -7.37
C GLU A 134 13.95 14.66 -6.14
#